data_AF-A0A5C1QF95-F1
#
_entry.id   AF-A0A5C1QF95-F1
#
_cell.length_a   1.000
_cell.length_b   1.000
_cell.length_c   1.000
_cell.angle_alpha   90.00
_cell.angle_beta   90.00
_cell.angle_gamma   90.00
#
_symmetry.space_group_name_H-M   'P 1'
#
loop_
_entity.id
_entity.type
_entity.pdbx_description
1 polymer ?
#
loop_
_entity_poly.entity_id
_entity_poly.type
_entity_poly.pdbx_seq_one_letter_code
_entity_poly.pdbx_strand_id
1 'polypeptide(L)'
;MEYNEQIKELLESYHDKIETDIMPQLTKEFYKLYAGVTEFFGKLKNKGLIKEDPYFKESEIIELTIPSLEMFEEADAQWKVAERLTHYVSILSFITHNYTFSLNTFNFSELEKIKQFLDYYDWKSLLNPSTAELNTRSLGKIAIEFRSATGDTLILKTYEKCIDGIIKSIDQILIKLKFVLLYLKESYKLFIRVDILPIIKEKNPNILVSKVLDSISDEIKKNYSYLKFYKKFISEVINEEFSSDGSVLKDNIIKKLSITKKNETKEKKDDKVDTTKNLIQLLMEIGKIRIHLASSMEKLYFNHNNLRKADGNFIIKFFRFLGSQLFNTKTKTVYNISIPTKSGKGKSLEIHFEKFYDEIKKLEFDLLNFAEEDKTTFYVRDNKSEINKKIDILITSIKKQIKIFVGLDNYLKFELKNSHLKAKGIKPEITVMKTIINSSTAMYREYLDEVDGK
;
A
#
# COMPACT_ATOMS: atom_id res chain seq x y z
N MET A 1 10.42 28.97 26.01
CA MET A 1 11.24 27.76 25.74
C MET A 1 10.40 26.51 25.91
N GLU A 2 9.72 26.36 27.04
CA GLU A 2 8.88 25.19 27.38
C GLU A 2 7.88 24.75 26.28
N TYR A 3 7.13 25.67 25.66
CA TYR A 3 6.19 25.31 24.57
C TYR A 3 6.87 24.70 23.34
N ASN A 4 8.01 25.25 22.89
CA ASN A 4 8.68 24.77 21.68
C ASN A 4 9.31 23.40 21.91
N GLU A 5 9.86 23.17 23.11
CA GLU A 5 10.38 21.87 23.54
C GLU A 5 9.25 20.83 23.60
N GLN A 6 8.12 21.19 24.20
CA GLN A 6 6.94 20.31 24.27
C GLN A 6 6.41 19.93 22.88
N ILE A 7 6.30 20.90 21.95
CA ILE A 7 5.87 20.62 20.57
C ILE A 7 6.88 19.74 19.84
N LYS A 8 8.18 19.95 20.06
CA LYS A 8 9.24 19.13 19.46
C LYS A 8 9.10 17.67 19.88
N GLU A 9 8.99 17.40 21.19
CA GLU A 9 8.80 16.04 21.72
C GLU A 9 7.50 15.39 21.20
N LEU A 10 6.42 16.18 21.13
CA LEU A 10 5.15 15.70 20.59
C LEU A 10 5.26 15.37 19.09
N LEU A 11 5.99 16.16 18.31
CA LEU A 11 6.21 15.91 16.89
C LEU A 11 7.11 14.70 16.63
N GLU A 12 8.12 14.46 17.46
CA GLU A 12 8.95 13.24 17.39
C GLU A 12 8.09 12.00 17.64
N SER A 13 7.29 11.98 18.72
CA SER A 13 6.35 10.89 18.98
C SER A 13 5.30 10.72 17.88
N TYR A 14 4.85 11.83 17.27
CA TYR A 14 3.87 11.82 16.19
C TYR A 14 4.47 11.35 14.86
N HIS A 15 5.74 11.66 14.61
CA HIS A 15 6.53 11.14 13.49
C HIS A 15 6.58 9.62 13.54
N ASP A 16 7.00 9.07 14.69
CA ASP A 16 7.14 7.62 14.85
C ASP A 16 5.82 6.90 14.59
N LYS A 17 4.73 7.42 15.14
CA LYS A 17 3.40 6.88 14.88
C LYS A 17 3.00 6.93 13.41
N ILE A 18 3.30 8.03 12.71
CA ILE A 18 3.00 8.11 11.29
C ILE A 18 3.75 6.99 10.54
N GLU A 19 5.03 6.80 10.82
CA GLU A 19 5.85 5.79 10.15
C GLU A 19 5.46 4.35 10.53
N THR A 20 5.15 4.07 11.80
CA THR A 20 4.81 2.70 12.25
C THR A 20 3.38 2.31 11.94
N ASP A 21 2.43 3.24 12.01
CA ASP A 21 1.00 2.92 11.96
C ASP A 21 0.35 3.47 10.69
N ILE A 22 0.51 4.78 10.42
CA ILE A 22 -0.24 5.46 9.37
C ILE A 22 0.29 5.09 7.98
N MET A 23 1.61 5.04 7.77
CA MET A 23 2.22 4.75 6.46
C MET A 23 1.96 3.32 5.97
N PRO A 24 2.06 2.26 6.80
CA PRO A 24 1.67 0.91 6.40
C PRO A 24 0.18 0.82 6.08
N GLN A 25 -0.67 1.48 6.87
CA GLN A 25 -2.10 1.54 6.60
C GLN A 25 -2.43 2.33 5.33
N LEU A 26 -1.68 3.39 5.02
CA LEU A 26 -1.84 4.17 3.80
C LEU A 26 -1.51 3.30 2.57
N THR A 27 -0.37 2.60 2.63
CA THR A 27 0.05 1.60 1.63
C THR A 27 -1.07 0.59 1.38
N LYS A 28 -1.62 0.01 2.45
CA LYS A 28 -2.70 -0.97 2.36
C LYS A 28 -3.97 -0.42 1.68
N GLU A 29 -4.39 0.81 1.98
CA GLU A 29 -5.57 1.37 1.30
C GLU A 29 -5.30 1.66 -0.17
N PHE A 30 -4.08 2.06 -0.55
CA PHE A 30 -3.71 2.17 -1.97
C PHE A 30 -3.76 0.82 -2.68
N TYR A 31 -3.33 -0.27 -2.05
CA TYR A 31 -3.50 -1.62 -2.59
C TYR A 31 -4.97 -1.99 -2.80
N LYS A 32 -5.85 -1.67 -1.85
CA LYS A 32 -7.29 -1.92 -1.99
C LYS A 32 -7.90 -1.06 -3.10
N LEU A 33 -7.52 0.21 -3.17
CA LEU A 33 -7.95 1.11 -4.23
C LEU A 33 -7.55 0.58 -5.60
N TYR A 34 -6.28 0.20 -5.77
CA TYR A 34 -5.76 -0.41 -7.00
C TYR A 34 -6.55 -1.67 -7.40
N ALA A 35 -6.74 -2.59 -6.45
CA ALA A 35 -7.50 -3.82 -6.70
C ALA A 35 -8.96 -3.52 -7.10
N GLY A 36 -9.63 -2.61 -6.40
CA GLY A 36 -11.01 -2.21 -6.69
C GLY A 36 -11.15 -1.57 -8.06
N VAL A 37 -10.28 -0.61 -8.41
CA VAL A 37 -10.33 0.07 -9.71
C VAL A 37 -10.01 -0.91 -10.85
N THR A 38 -9.07 -1.83 -10.64
CA THR A 38 -8.73 -2.86 -11.63
C THR A 38 -9.89 -3.84 -11.85
N GLU A 39 -10.56 -4.27 -10.77
CA GLU A 39 -11.75 -5.13 -10.87
C GLU A 39 -12.89 -4.40 -11.60
N PHE A 40 -13.16 -3.15 -11.24
CA PHE A 40 -14.16 -2.30 -11.89
C PHE A 40 -13.88 -2.19 -13.39
N PHE A 41 -12.64 -1.87 -13.76
CA PHE A 41 -12.23 -1.75 -15.16
C PHE A 41 -12.37 -3.08 -15.92
N GLY A 42 -11.98 -4.19 -15.29
CA GLY A 42 -12.11 -5.53 -15.86
C GLY A 42 -13.57 -5.91 -16.16
N LYS A 43 -14.52 -5.52 -15.30
CA LYS A 43 -15.97 -5.75 -15.56
C LYS A 43 -16.46 -4.98 -16.78
N LEU A 44 -16.09 -3.71 -16.92
CA LEU A 44 -16.47 -2.88 -18.08
C LEU A 44 -15.89 -3.45 -19.39
N LYS A 45 -14.63 -3.88 -19.34
CA LYS A 45 -13.94 -4.50 -20.48
C LYS A 45 -14.57 -5.83 -20.88
N ASN A 46 -14.84 -6.73 -19.93
CA ASN A 46 -15.45 -8.04 -20.20
C ASN A 46 -16.85 -7.90 -20.83
N LYS A 47 -17.54 -6.79 -20.56
CA LYS A 47 -18.84 -6.47 -21.15
C LYS A 47 -18.73 -5.80 -22.53
N GLY A 48 -17.51 -5.44 -22.97
CA GLY A 48 -17.26 -4.77 -24.26
C GLY A 48 -17.59 -3.28 -24.28
N LEU A 49 -17.80 -2.66 -23.11
CA LEU A 49 -18.18 -1.24 -23.02
C LEU A 49 -16.99 -0.29 -23.14
N ILE A 50 -15.78 -0.82 -22.97
CA ILE A 50 -14.52 -0.10 -23.15
C ILE A 50 -13.62 -0.95 -24.05
N LYS A 51 -12.99 -0.30 -25.04
CA LYS A 51 -12.07 -0.95 -25.98
C LYS A 51 -10.64 -0.95 -25.45
N GLU A 52 -9.85 -1.96 -25.82
CA GLU A 52 -8.42 -1.98 -25.53
C GLU A 52 -7.72 -0.88 -26.32
N ASP A 53 -6.88 -0.07 -25.66
CA ASP A 53 -6.03 0.90 -26.34
C ASP A 53 -4.94 0.17 -27.14
N PRO A 54 -4.97 0.21 -28.50
CA PRO A 54 -4.00 -0.49 -29.33
C PRO A 54 -2.65 0.23 -29.43
N TYR A 55 -2.56 1.49 -28.95
CA TYR A 55 -1.38 2.35 -29.07
C TYR A 55 -0.67 2.60 -27.74
N PHE A 56 -1.12 2.01 -26.63
CA PHE A 56 -0.45 2.13 -25.34
C PHE A 56 0.98 1.57 -25.44
N LYS A 57 1.96 2.47 -25.59
CA LYS A 57 3.37 2.17 -25.44
C LYS A 57 3.68 2.25 -23.95
N GLU A 58 4.18 1.15 -23.39
CA GLU A 58 4.67 1.06 -22.01
C GLU A 58 5.76 2.11 -21.76
N SER A 59 5.38 3.33 -21.40
CA SER A 59 6.24 4.18 -20.60
C SER A 59 6.11 3.67 -19.17
N GLU A 60 7.18 3.10 -18.61
CA GLU A 60 7.26 2.86 -17.16
C GLU A 60 6.93 4.17 -16.46
N ILE A 61 5.83 4.22 -15.72
CA ILE A 61 5.51 5.39 -14.91
C ILE A 61 6.51 5.40 -13.77
N ILE A 62 7.42 6.38 -13.78
CA ILE A 62 8.51 6.52 -12.80
C ILE A 62 8.16 7.57 -11.73
N GLU A 63 7.17 8.43 -12.01
CA GLU A 63 6.72 9.48 -11.11
C GLU A 63 5.19 9.53 -11.05
N LEU A 64 4.65 9.98 -9.91
CA LEU A 64 3.24 10.33 -9.76
C LEU A 64 2.87 11.51 -10.67
N THR A 65 2.16 11.21 -11.75
CA THR A 65 1.54 12.17 -12.66
C THR A 65 0.02 12.09 -12.57
N ILE A 66 -0.67 13.13 -13.06
CA ILE A 66 -2.13 13.14 -13.15
C ILE A 66 -2.51 12.86 -14.61
N PRO A 67 -3.49 11.98 -14.90
CA PRO A 67 -3.92 11.75 -16.27
C PRO A 67 -4.45 13.03 -16.94
N SER A 68 -4.48 13.05 -18.28
CA SER A 68 -4.90 14.24 -19.04
C SER A 68 -6.33 14.69 -18.68
N LEU A 69 -6.53 16.01 -18.58
CA LEU A 69 -7.83 16.67 -18.41
C LEU A 69 -8.34 17.31 -19.73
N GLU A 70 -7.69 17.02 -20.85
CA GLU A 70 -8.05 17.57 -22.17
C GLU A 70 -9.53 17.29 -22.50
N MET A 71 -10.20 18.22 -23.16
CA MET A 71 -11.58 17.98 -23.59
C MET A 71 -11.59 16.97 -24.74
N PHE A 72 -12.64 16.15 -24.81
CA PHE A 72 -12.87 15.22 -25.90
C PHE A 72 -14.36 15.19 -26.26
N GLU A 73 -14.65 14.84 -27.51
CA GLU A 73 -16.04 14.72 -27.99
C GLU A 73 -16.70 13.45 -27.45
N GLU A 74 -18.02 13.48 -27.25
CA GLU A 74 -18.74 12.31 -26.72
C GLU A 74 -18.64 11.08 -27.63
N ALA A 75 -18.46 11.28 -28.94
CA ALA A 75 -18.24 10.20 -29.90
C ALA A 75 -16.95 9.40 -29.62
N ASP A 76 -15.94 10.06 -29.06
CA ASP A 76 -14.65 9.45 -28.71
C ASP A 76 -14.61 8.91 -27.28
N ALA A 77 -15.70 9.04 -26.52
CA ALA A 77 -15.72 8.74 -25.08
C ALA A 77 -15.29 7.30 -24.77
N GLN A 78 -15.73 6.31 -25.57
CA GLN A 78 -15.35 4.90 -25.35
C GLN A 78 -13.84 4.66 -25.45
N TRP A 79 -13.13 5.42 -26.29
CA TRP A 79 -11.67 5.32 -26.46
C TRP A 79 -10.94 6.18 -25.44
N LYS A 80 -11.34 7.45 -25.29
CA LYS A 80 -10.66 8.41 -24.40
C LYS A 80 -10.83 8.05 -22.92
N VAL A 81 -11.97 7.51 -22.52
CA VAL A 81 -12.16 6.99 -21.16
C VAL A 81 -11.30 5.73 -20.95
N ALA A 82 -11.18 4.85 -21.96
CA ALA A 82 -10.29 3.68 -21.88
C ALA A 82 -8.84 4.08 -21.60
N GLU A 83 -8.34 5.02 -22.40
CA GLU A 83 -6.98 5.57 -22.31
C GLU A 83 -6.73 6.15 -20.91
N ARG A 84 -7.63 7.03 -20.45
CA ARG A 84 -7.50 7.70 -19.14
C ARG A 84 -7.60 6.74 -17.97
N LEU A 85 -8.52 5.78 -18.03
CA LEU A 85 -8.68 4.78 -16.97
C LEU A 85 -7.48 3.81 -16.93
N THR A 86 -6.93 3.45 -18.09
CA THR A 86 -5.70 2.64 -18.18
C THR A 86 -4.51 3.37 -17.58
N HIS A 87 -4.36 4.67 -17.90
CA HIS A 87 -3.31 5.50 -17.29
C HIS A 87 -3.51 5.64 -15.78
N TYR A 88 -4.74 5.87 -15.32
CA TYR A 88 -5.09 5.94 -13.90
C TYR A 88 -4.74 4.64 -13.14
N VAL A 89 -5.07 3.48 -13.70
CA VAL A 89 -4.70 2.16 -13.16
C VAL A 89 -3.18 1.98 -13.14
N SER A 90 -2.48 2.45 -14.16
CA SER A 90 -1.01 2.37 -14.24
C SER A 90 -0.34 3.20 -13.15
N ILE A 91 -0.87 4.40 -12.86
CA ILE A 91 -0.39 5.24 -11.76
C ILE A 91 -0.66 4.56 -10.41
N LEU A 92 -1.85 3.98 -10.19
CA LEU A 92 -2.13 3.20 -8.98
C LEU A 92 -1.18 2.01 -8.84
N SER A 93 -0.84 1.34 -9.94
CA SER A 93 0.14 0.25 -9.95
C SER A 93 1.52 0.76 -9.53
N PHE A 94 1.95 1.92 -10.03
CA PHE A 94 3.21 2.55 -9.59
C PHE A 94 3.18 2.89 -8.09
N ILE A 95 2.11 3.53 -7.61
CA ILE A 95 1.99 3.90 -6.19
C ILE A 95 2.03 2.66 -5.29
N THR A 96 1.43 1.56 -5.71
CA THR A 96 1.35 0.35 -4.89
C THR A 96 2.65 -0.46 -4.86
N HIS A 97 3.35 -0.57 -5.99
CA HIS A 97 4.50 -1.46 -6.11
C HIS A 97 5.86 -0.75 -6.02
N ASN A 98 5.93 0.52 -6.42
CA ASN A 98 7.19 1.24 -6.59
C ASN A 98 7.32 2.46 -5.66
N TYR A 99 6.21 3.04 -5.20
CA TYR A 99 6.24 4.19 -4.30
C TYR A 99 6.43 3.75 -2.85
N THR A 100 7.48 4.24 -2.20
CA THR A 100 7.74 3.97 -0.78
C THR A 100 7.10 5.07 0.06
N PHE A 101 6.10 4.73 0.86
CA PHE A 101 5.47 5.67 1.79
C PHE A 101 6.38 5.87 3.01
N SER A 102 7.01 7.04 3.12
CA SER A 102 7.74 7.50 4.32
C SER A 102 7.63 9.02 4.43
N LEU A 103 7.66 9.57 5.64
CA LEU A 103 7.68 11.02 5.87
C LEU A 103 8.85 11.72 5.17
N ASN A 104 9.97 11.01 4.93
CA ASN A 104 11.10 11.54 4.17
C ASN A 104 10.78 11.80 2.69
N THR A 105 9.79 11.09 2.15
CA THR A 105 9.34 11.19 0.77
C THR A 105 8.01 11.93 0.65
N PHE A 106 7.56 12.61 1.71
CA PHE A 106 6.35 13.44 1.68
C PHE A 106 6.70 14.90 1.91
N ASN A 107 6.36 15.73 0.92
CA ASN A 107 6.25 17.16 1.07
C ASN A 107 4.86 17.65 0.69
N PHE A 108 4.58 18.95 0.92
CA PHE A 108 3.28 19.53 0.59
C PHE A 108 2.90 19.40 -0.89
N SER A 109 3.88 19.38 -1.80
CA SER A 109 3.62 19.21 -3.23
C SER A 109 3.19 17.79 -3.56
N GLU A 110 3.81 16.79 -2.95
CA GLU A 110 3.45 15.37 -3.15
C GLU A 110 2.08 15.06 -2.57
N LEU A 111 1.77 15.60 -1.39
CA LEU A 111 0.45 15.44 -0.77
C LEU A 111 -0.65 16.05 -1.65
N GLU A 112 -0.39 17.21 -2.25
CA GLU A 112 -1.32 17.85 -3.19
C GLU A 112 -1.46 17.04 -4.50
N LYS A 113 -0.36 16.54 -5.07
CA LYS A 113 -0.40 15.64 -6.25
C LYS A 113 -1.24 14.39 -5.97
N ILE A 114 -1.03 13.74 -4.82
CA ILE A 114 -1.81 12.56 -4.41
C ILE A 114 -3.29 12.92 -4.28
N LYS A 115 -3.62 14.05 -3.65
CA LYS A 115 -5.00 14.47 -3.50
C LYS A 115 -5.67 14.74 -4.84
N GLN A 116 -5.02 15.48 -5.74
CA GLN A 116 -5.53 15.74 -7.09
C GLN A 116 -5.72 14.45 -7.88
N PHE A 117 -4.80 13.49 -7.72
CA PHE A 117 -4.94 12.17 -8.31
C PHE A 117 -6.17 11.41 -7.77
N LEU A 118 -6.40 11.42 -6.46
CA LEU A 118 -7.58 10.78 -5.85
C LEU A 118 -8.89 11.44 -6.30
N ASP A 119 -8.88 12.76 -6.49
CA ASP A 119 -10.02 13.56 -6.93
C ASP A 119 -10.26 13.52 -8.45
N TYR A 120 -9.37 12.86 -9.23
CA TYR A 120 -9.45 12.82 -10.70
C TYR A 120 -10.77 12.24 -11.24
N TYR A 121 -11.28 11.21 -10.56
CA TYR A 121 -12.62 10.68 -10.78
C TYR A 121 -13.45 10.86 -9.52
N ASP A 122 -14.62 11.49 -9.64
CA ASP A 122 -15.58 11.54 -8.55
C ASP A 122 -16.38 10.24 -8.49
N TRP A 123 -15.79 9.24 -7.83
CA TRP A 123 -16.37 7.92 -7.63
C TRP A 123 -17.69 7.95 -6.87
N LYS A 124 -17.93 8.96 -6.02
CA LYS A 124 -19.18 9.10 -5.24
C LYS A 124 -20.34 9.47 -6.16
N SER A 125 -20.09 10.32 -7.15
CA SER A 125 -21.09 10.75 -8.12
C SER A 125 -21.10 9.90 -9.40
N LEU A 126 -20.31 8.82 -9.46
CA LEU A 126 -20.14 8.02 -10.68
C LEU A 126 -21.47 7.50 -11.25
N LEU A 127 -22.37 7.03 -10.39
CA LEU A 127 -23.69 6.51 -10.81
C LEU A 127 -24.76 7.61 -10.96
N ASN A 128 -24.41 8.87 -10.71
CA ASN A 128 -25.26 10.06 -10.90
C ASN A 128 -24.49 11.19 -11.61
N PRO A 129 -24.06 11.01 -12.87
CA PRO A 129 -23.01 11.82 -13.50
C PRO A 129 -23.45 13.20 -14.04
N SER A 130 -24.73 13.56 -13.96
CA SER A 130 -25.32 14.68 -14.71
C SER A 130 -24.67 16.04 -14.44
N THR A 131 -24.07 16.23 -13.27
CA THR A 131 -23.38 17.46 -12.85
C THR A 131 -21.87 17.30 -12.72
N ALA A 132 -21.32 16.14 -13.09
CA ALA A 132 -19.90 15.85 -12.92
C ALA A 132 -19.06 16.41 -14.05
N GLU A 133 -17.76 16.60 -13.78
CA GLU A 133 -16.78 16.97 -14.81
C GLU A 133 -16.71 15.92 -15.93
N LEU A 134 -16.24 16.32 -17.11
CA LEU A 134 -16.28 15.51 -18.33
C LEU A 134 -15.77 14.08 -18.13
N ASN A 135 -14.68 13.89 -17.39
CA ASN A 135 -14.09 12.58 -17.13
C ASN A 135 -15.00 11.65 -16.34
N THR A 136 -15.46 12.12 -15.17
CA THR A 136 -16.40 11.38 -14.33
C THR A 136 -17.71 11.18 -15.05
N ARG A 137 -18.19 12.17 -15.80
CA ARG A 137 -19.46 12.08 -16.51
C ARG A 137 -19.43 11.02 -17.60
N SER A 138 -18.37 10.99 -18.40
CA SER A 138 -18.19 10.01 -19.47
C SER A 138 -17.99 8.59 -18.92
N LEU A 139 -17.20 8.43 -17.85
CA LEU A 139 -17.07 7.13 -17.18
C LEU A 139 -18.39 6.69 -16.52
N GLY A 140 -19.14 7.64 -15.95
CA GLY A 140 -20.44 7.42 -15.33
C GLY A 140 -21.51 6.96 -16.33
N LYS A 141 -21.52 7.52 -17.55
CA LYS A 141 -22.38 7.03 -18.65
C LYS A 141 -22.10 5.56 -18.96
N ILE A 142 -20.82 5.19 -19.10
CA ILE A 142 -20.40 3.79 -19.33
C ILE A 142 -20.77 2.90 -18.14
N ALA A 143 -20.61 3.40 -16.91
CA ALA A 143 -20.96 2.70 -15.68
C ALA A 143 -22.48 2.42 -15.57
N ILE A 144 -23.31 3.37 -15.99
CA ILE A 144 -24.77 3.21 -16.06
C ILE A 144 -25.15 2.25 -17.17
N GLU A 145 -24.50 2.32 -18.33
CA GLU A 145 -24.69 1.36 -19.42
C GLU A 145 -24.38 -0.07 -18.97
N PHE A 146 -23.32 -0.29 -18.20
CA PHE A 146 -23.03 -1.59 -17.59
C PHE A 146 -24.18 -2.10 -16.71
N ARG A 147 -24.75 -1.21 -15.90
CA ARG A 147 -25.89 -1.53 -15.03
C ARG A 147 -27.12 -1.93 -15.84
N SER A 148 -27.44 -1.17 -16.88
CA SER A 148 -28.60 -1.41 -17.75
C SER A 148 -28.44 -2.66 -18.63
N ALA A 149 -27.23 -2.93 -19.12
CA ALA A 149 -26.93 -4.06 -20.00
C ALA A 149 -26.72 -5.39 -19.25
N THR A 150 -26.67 -5.37 -17.92
CA THR A 150 -26.40 -6.57 -17.10
C THR A 150 -27.67 -7.01 -16.38
N GLY A 151 -28.28 -8.09 -16.85
CA GLY A 151 -29.47 -8.68 -16.22
C GLY A 151 -29.18 -9.54 -14.97
N ASP A 152 -27.92 -9.92 -14.74
CA ASP A 152 -27.54 -10.75 -13.60
C ASP A 152 -27.41 -9.90 -12.31
N THR A 153 -28.34 -10.14 -11.38
CA THR A 153 -28.41 -9.42 -10.09
C THR A 153 -27.18 -9.61 -9.19
N LEU A 154 -26.48 -10.76 -9.27
CA LEU A 154 -25.28 -11.02 -8.47
C LEU A 154 -24.10 -10.22 -9.02
N ILE A 155 -23.97 -10.14 -10.35
CA ILE A 155 -22.94 -9.34 -11.02
C ILE A 155 -23.13 -7.86 -10.68
N LEU A 156 -24.37 -7.37 -10.73
CA LEU A 156 -24.71 -5.99 -10.34
C LEU A 156 -24.35 -5.68 -8.88
N LYS A 157 -24.72 -6.55 -7.93
CA LYS A 157 -24.35 -6.38 -6.51
C LYS A 157 -22.84 -6.34 -6.29
N THR A 158 -22.11 -7.19 -7.01
CA THR A 158 -20.65 -7.24 -6.92
C THR A 158 -20.03 -5.97 -7.53
N TYR A 159 -20.60 -5.47 -8.61
CA TYR A 159 -20.19 -4.21 -9.25
C TYR A 159 -20.41 -2.99 -8.34
N GLU A 160 -21.60 -2.86 -7.74
CA GLU A 160 -21.89 -1.77 -6.80
C GLU A 160 -20.98 -1.84 -5.57
N LYS A 161 -20.76 -3.04 -5.01
CA LYS A 161 -19.82 -3.26 -3.90
C LYS A 161 -18.38 -2.89 -4.25
N CYS A 162 -17.98 -3.09 -5.51
CA CYS A 162 -16.67 -2.70 -6.02
C CYS A 162 -16.51 -1.17 -5.98
N ILE A 163 -17.51 -0.42 -6.44
CA ILE A 163 -17.54 1.06 -6.38
C ILE A 163 -17.51 1.54 -4.93
N ASP A 164 -18.31 0.96 -4.05
CA ASP A 164 -18.29 1.29 -2.62
C ASP A 164 -16.92 1.03 -1.97
N GLY A 165 -16.26 -0.05 -2.38
CA GLY A 165 -14.90 -0.38 -1.94
C GLY A 165 -13.86 0.66 -2.36
N ILE A 166 -13.98 1.18 -3.59
CA ILE A 166 -13.15 2.27 -4.12
C ILE A 166 -13.37 3.54 -3.29
N ILE A 167 -14.62 3.97 -3.12
CA ILE A 167 -14.99 5.17 -2.34
C ILE A 167 -14.44 5.08 -0.91
N LYS A 168 -14.66 3.95 -0.24
CA LYS A 168 -14.16 3.72 1.12
C LYS A 168 -12.64 3.80 1.19
N SER A 169 -11.93 3.21 0.22
CA SER A 169 -10.47 3.26 0.19
C SER A 169 -9.96 4.69 0.01
N ILE A 170 -10.56 5.47 -0.88
CA ILE A 170 -10.24 6.90 -1.08
C ILE A 170 -10.48 7.70 0.21
N ASP A 171 -11.63 7.53 0.85
CA ASP A 171 -11.94 8.24 2.11
C ASP A 171 -10.93 7.89 3.22
N GLN A 172 -10.54 6.62 3.33
CA GLN A 172 -9.54 6.18 4.30
C GLN A 172 -8.14 6.74 3.99
N ILE A 173 -7.75 6.81 2.71
CA ILE A 173 -6.50 7.45 2.28
C ILE A 173 -6.52 8.93 2.68
N LEU A 174 -7.59 9.66 2.36
CA LEU A 174 -7.71 11.09 2.68
C LEU A 174 -7.69 11.35 4.19
N ILE A 175 -8.29 10.47 5.01
CA ILE A 175 -8.20 10.55 6.48
C ILE A 175 -6.75 10.42 6.93
N LYS A 176 -5.99 9.45 6.41
CA LYS A 176 -4.58 9.20 6.77
C LYS A 176 -3.67 10.35 6.33
N LEU A 177 -3.89 10.91 5.14
CA LEU A 177 -3.15 12.08 4.66
C LEU A 177 -3.36 13.32 5.54
N LYS A 178 -4.46 13.45 6.29
CA LYS A 178 -4.61 14.54 7.27
C LYS A 178 -3.60 14.47 8.40
N PHE A 179 -3.18 13.27 8.82
CA PHE A 179 -2.15 13.11 9.84
C PHE A 179 -0.80 13.58 9.32
N VAL A 180 -0.44 13.18 8.09
CA VAL A 180 0.78 13.61 7.40
C VAL A 180 0.78 15.13 7.20
N LEU A 181 -0.33 15.70 6.74
CA LEU A 181 -0.48 17.15 6.56
C LEU A 181 -0.30 17.91 7.88
N LEU A 182 -0.88 17.41 8.98
CA LEU A 182 -0.72 18.02 10.30
C LEU A 182 0.76 18.02 10.73
N TYR A 183 1.46 16.89 10.55
CA TYR A 183 2.89 16.78 10.87
C TYR A 183 3.74 17.76 10.05
N LEU A 184 3.58 17.78 8.73
CA LEU A 184 4.34 18.68 7.85
C LEU A 184 4.11 20.14 8.21
N LYS A 185 2.86 20.50 8.48
CA LYS A 185 2.47 21.86 8.87
C LYS A 185 3.12 22.26 10.20
N GLU A 186 2.98 21.45 11.24
CA GLU A 186 3.49 21.81 12.56
C GLU A 186 5.02 21.75 12.63
N SER A 187 5.66 20.84 11.89
CA SER A 187 7.12 20.79 11.74
C SER A 187 7.67 22.03 11.04
N TYR A 188 7.02 22.46 9.95
CA TYR A 188 7.37 23.71 9.28
C TYR A 188 7.23 24.92 10.21
N LYS A 189 6.13 25.01 10.96
CA LYS A 189 5.93 26.11 11.92
C LYS A 189 6.95 26.08 13.06
N LEU A 190 7.33 24.90 13.56
CA LEU A 190 8.36 24.77 14.59
C LEU A 190 9.70 25.30 14.07
N PHE A 191 10.10 24.95 12.85
CA PHE A 191 11.31 25.48 12.21
C PHE A 191 11.28 27.02 12.12
N ILE A 192 10.15 27.61 11.70
CA ILE A 192 10.03 29.08 11.69
C ILE A 192 10.21 29.67 13.11
N ARG A 193 9.63 29.04 14.14
CA ARG A 193 9.69 29.53 15.54
C ARG A 193 11.07 29.41 16.18
N VAL A 194 11.81 28.33 15.87
CA VAL A 194 13.08 28.00 16.53
C VAL A 194 14.28 28.54 15.76
N ASP A 195 14.27 28.46 14.43
CA ASP A 195 15.45 28.75 13.62
C ASP A 195 15.41 30.14 12.97
N ILE A 196 14.23 30.67 12.63
CA ILE A 196 14.11 31.95 11.90
C ILE A 196 13.68 33.10 12.80
N LEU A 197 12.64 32.92 13.61
CA LEU A 197 12.08 34.00 14.42
C LEU A 197 13.08 34.60 15.43
N PRO A 198 13.97 33.82 16.09
CA PRO A 198 14.98 34.39 16.98
C PRO A 198 15.97 35.31 16.25
N ILE A 199 16.41 34.93 15.03
CA ILE A 199 17.32 35.73 14.21
C ILE A 199 16.70 37.09 13.89
N ILE A 200 15.40 37.12 13.57
CA ILE A 200 14.68 38.35 13.26
C ILE A 200 14.56 39.24 14.50
N LYS A 201 14.24 38.66 15.65
CA LYS A 201 14.16 39.39 16.93
C LYS A 201 15.52 39.93 17.36
N GLU A 202 16.61 39.20 17.11
CA GLU A 202 17.97 39.65 17.39
C GLU A 202 18.39 40.82 16.48
N LYS A 203 18.11 40.73 15.17
CA LYS A 203 18.40 41.82 14.21
C LYS A 203 17.55 43.06 14.45
N ASN A 204 16.31 42.90 14.93
CA ASN A 204 15.41 44.02 15.20
C ASN A 204 14.51 43.76 16.42
N PRO A 205 14.98 44.07 17.65
CA PRO A 205 14.26 43.76 18.89
C PRO A 205 12.89 44.44 19.01
N ASN A 206 12.72 45.61 18.39
CA ASN A 206 11.48 46.41 18.44
C ASN A 206 10.64 46.29 17.16
N ILE A 207 10.77 45.17 16.43
CA ILE A 207 10.03 44.97 15.18
C ILE A 207 8.51 45.01 15.42
N LEU A 208 7.83 45.83 14.61
CA LEU A 208 6.36 45.86 14.58
C LEU A 208 5.82 44.53 14.04
N VAL A 209 4.78 43.98 14.67
CA VAL A 209 4.14 42.70 14.26
C VAL A 209 3.76 42.69 12.78
N SER A 210 3.30 43.83 12.25
CA SER A 210 2.95 44.01 10.83
C SER A 210 4.12 43.80 9.86
N LYS A 211 5.37 43.97 10.31
CA LYS A 211 6.60 43.81 9.51
C LYS A 211 7.28 42.46 9.70
N VAL A 212 6.82 41.65 10.65
CA VAL A 212 7.43 40.34 10.97
C VAL A 212 7.32 39.38 9.78
N LEU A 213 6.19 39.37 9.07
CA LEU A 213 5.98 38.51 7.90
C LEU A 213 6.97 38.81 6.78
N ASP A 214 7.17 40.09 6.47
CA ASP A 214 8.11 40.53 5.43
C ASP A 214 9.55 40.21 5.84
N SER A 215 9.89 40.39 7.12
CA SER A 215 11.22 40.05 7.64
C SER A 215 11.49 38.54 7.60
N ILE A 216 10.49 37.69 7.86
CA ILE A 216 10.59 36.23 7.69
C ILE A 216 10.78 35.88 6.21
N SER A 217 10.01 36.52 5.32
CA SER A 217 10.13 36.33 3.86
C SER A 217 11.54 36.66 3.36
N ASP A 218 12.10 37.79 3.79
CA ASP A 218 13.43 38.23 3.39
C ASP A 218 14.52 37.32 3.97
N GLU A 219 14.39 36.88 5.22
CA GLU A 219 15.31 35.93 5.84
C GLU A 219 15.30 34.58 5.12
N ILE A 220 14.11 34.06 4.76
CA ILE A 220 13.98 32.82 3.99
C ILE A 220 14.64 32.96 2.63
N LYS A 221 14.36 34.04 1.88
CA LYS A 221 14.96 34.25 0.55
C LYS A 221 16.48 34.36 0.60
N LYS A 222 17.02 35.01 1.64
CA LYS A 222 18.45 35.30 1.75
C LYS A 222 19.24 34.08 2.25
N ASN A 223 18.76 33.40 3.29
CA ASN A 223 19.53 32.41 4.03
C ASN A 223 18.94 30.99 3.97
N TYR A 224 17.70 30.83 3.52
CA TYR A 224 17.00 29.54 3.43
C TYR A 224 16.33 29.36 2.07
N SER A 225 17.03 29.65 0.97
CA SER A 225 16.46 29.65 -0.39
C SER A 225 15.89 28.31 -0.85
N TYR A 226 16.30 27.21 -0.21
CA TYR A 226 15.78 25.85 -0.41
C TYR A 226 14.39 25.64 0.24
N LEU A 227 14.01 26.48 1.20
CA LEU A 227 12.73 26.39 1.91
C LEU A 227 11.64 27.11 1.12
N LYS A 228 10.56 26.38 0.80
CA LYS A 228 9.40 26.99 0.14
C LYS A 228 8.63 27.89 1.10
N PHE A 229 8.29 29.09 0.64
CA PHE A 229 7.55 30.07 1.42
C PHE A 229 6.06 29.76 1.48
N TYR A 230 5.54 29.46 2.67
CA TYR A 230 4.11 29.23 2.92
C TYR A 230 3.51 30.35 3.78
N LYS A 231 3.02 31.42 3.12
CA LYS A 231 2.43 32.60 3.78
C LYS A 231 1.44 32.23 4.88
N LYS A 232 0.51 31.31 4.59
CA LYS A 232 -0.52 30.84 5.53
C LYS A 232 0.07 30.31 6.84
N PHE A 233 1.09 29.45 6.78
CA PHE A 233 1.66 28.83 7.99
C PHE A 233 2.51 29.82 8.78
N ILE A 234 3.19 30.74 8.10
CA ILE A 234 3.96 31.82 8.75
C ILE A 234 2.99 32.78 9.47
N SER A 235 1.88 33.15 8.84
CA SER A 235 0.84 33.96 9.48
C SER A 235 0.25 33.27 10.71
N GLU A 236 0.07 31.94 10.69
CA GLU A 236 -0.34 31.19 11.88
C GLU A 236 0.70 31.28 13.00
N VAL A 237 2.00 31.15 12.71
CA VAL A 237 3.06 31.33 13.71
C VAL A 237 3.02 32.75 14.30
N ILE A 238 2.87 33.77 13.46
CA ILE A 238 2.79 35.16 13.94
C ILE A 238 1.58 35.34 14.87
N ASN A 239 0.42 34.77 14.52
CA ASN A 239 -0.76 34.83 15.38
C ASN A 239 -0.53 34.08 16.71
N GLU A 240 0.08 32.91 16.68
CA GLU A 240 0.38 32.13 17.90
C GLU A 240 1.40 32.82 18.82
N GLU A 241 2.30 33.64 18.27
CA GLU A 241 3.36 34.32 19.03
C GLU A 241 2.97 35.73 19.49
N PHE A 242 2.15 36.46 18.73
CA PHE A 242 1.91 37.89 18.95
C PHE A 242 0.44 38.27 19.15
N SER A 243 -0.52 37.37 18.96
CA SER A 243 -1.95 37.67 19.20
C SER A 243 -2.35 37.45 20.66
N SER A 244 -3.45 38.10 21.09
CA SER A 244 -4.06 37.90 22.40
C SER A 244 -4.53 36.46 22.64
N ASP A 245 -4.91 35.75 21.56
CA ASP A 245 -5.39 34.36 21.62
C ASP A 245 -4.26 33.34 21.48
N GLY A 246 -3.00 33.78 21.45
CA GLY A 246 -1.84 32.93 21.18
C GLY A 246 -1.74 31.71 22.09
N SER A 247 -2.00 31.87 23.39
CA SER A 247 -1.99 30.74 24.34
C SER A 247 -3.05 29.69 24.01
N VAL A 248 -4.27 30.11 23.66
CA VAL A 248 -5.37 29.20 23.30
C VAL A 248 -5.06 28.46 22.00
N LEU A 249 -4.46 29.14 21.02
CA LEU A 249 -4.03 28.53 19.76
C LEU A 249 -2.95 27.46 20.00
N LYS A 250 -1.96 27.75 20.85
CA LYS A 250 -0.89 26.83 21.25
C LYS A 250 -1.42 25.59 21.97
N ASP A 251 -2.34 25.77 22.93
CA ASP A 251 -2.98 24.66 23.64
C ASP A 251 -3.79 23.75 22.71
N ASN A 252 -4.47 24.33 21.70
CA ASN A 252 -5.20 23.56 20.71
C ASN A 252 -4.29 22.70 19.83
N ILE A 253 -3.09 23.18 19.52
CA ILE A 253 -2.08 22.40 18.77
C ILE A 253 -1.58 21.24 19.64
N ILE A 254 -1.21 21.52 20.89
CA ILE A 254 -0.81 20.48 21.86
C ILE A 254 -1.91 19.42 21.97
N LYS A 255 -3.17 19.82 22.13
CA LYS A 255 -4.31 18.88 22.19
C LYS A 255 -4.40 18.02 20.93
N LYS A 256 -4.29 18.60 19.73
CA LYS A 256 -4.34 17.84 18.47
C LYS A 256 -3.22 16.81 18.35
N LEU A 257 -2.00 17.19 18.72
CA LEU A 257 -0.85 16.27 18.73
C LEU A 257 -0.98 15.21 19.86
N SER A 258 -1.58 15.58 21.00
CA SER A 258 -1.72 14.72 22.18
C SER A 258 -2.91 13.75 22.16
N ILE A 259 -4.01 14.08 21.47
CA ILE A 259 -5.16 13.16 21.27
C ILE A 259 -4.69 11.84 20.66
N THR A 260 -3.59 11.90 19.92
CA THR A 260 -2.94 10.78 19.26
C THR A 260 -2.15 9.87 20.23
N LYS A 261 -1.69 10.40 21.38
CA LYS A 261 -1.09 9.66 22.51
C LYS A 261 -2.15 8.98 23.40
N LYS A 262 -3.36 9.56 23.50
CA LYS A 262 -4.40 9.08 24.45
C LYS A 262 -5.01 7.72 24.09
N ASN A 263 -4.86 7.26 22.85
CA ASN A 263 -5.27 5.92 22.43
C ASN A 263 -4.35 4.81 22.98
N GLU A 264 -3.17 5.15 23.52
CA GLU A 264 -2.23 4.17 24.10
C GLU A 264 -2.39 4.00 25.62
N THR A 265 -3.02 4.96 26.31
CA THR A 265 -3.12 4.95 27.79
C THR A 265 -4.36 4.26 28.37
N LYS A 266 -5.19 3.58 27.56
CA LYS A 266 -6.36 2.84 28.08
C LYS A 266 -6.17 1.33 28.26
N GLU A 267 -4.97 0.80 28.04
CA GLU A 267 -4.65 -0.59 28.38
C GLU A 267 -3.50 -0.67 29.39
N LYS A 268 -3.82 -0.35 30.64
CA LYS A 268 -3.12 -0.92 31.79
C LYS A 268 -4.16 -1.37 32.81
N LYS A 269 -4.49 -2.67 32.77
CA LYS A 269 -4.95 -3.51 33.89
C LYS A 269 -5.06 -4.97 33.44
N ASP A 270 -4.00 -5.74 33.64
CA ASP A 270 -3.93 -6.89 34.55
C ASP A 270 -2.75 -7.79 34.15
N ASP A 271 -1.80 -7.96 35.07
CA ASP A 271 -0.70 -8.93 35.00
C ASP A 271 -1.23 -10.36 35.19
N LYS A 272 -1.96 -10.86 34.19
CA LYS A 272 -1.95 -12.27 33.81
C LYS A 272 -1.28 -12.31 32.45
N VAL A 273 -0.23 -13.12 32.30
CA VAL A 273 0.39 -13.40 30.99
C VAL A 273 -0.74 -13.75 30.01
N ASP A 274 -1.06 -12.81 29.13
CA ASP A 274 -2.16 -12.93 28.19
C ASP A 274 -1.71 -13.85 27.05
N THR A 275 -1.90 -15.15 27.26
CA THR A 275 -1.61 -16.20 26.27
C THR A 275 -2.32 -15.93 24.93
N THR A 276 -3.40 -15.13 24.93
CA THR A 276 -4.08 -14.69 23.71
C THR A 276 -3.24 -13.69 22.92
N LYS A 277 -2.59 -12.75 23.61
CA LYS A 277 -1.68 -11.78 23.01
C LYS A 277 -0.46 -12.46 22.39
N ASN A 278 0.14 -13.42 23.10
CA ASN A 278 1.26 -14.23 22.57
C ASN A 278 0.84 -15.00 21.30
N LEU A 279 -0.36 -15.59 21.31
CA LEU A 279 -0.94 -16.29 20.16
C LEU A 279 -1.21 -15.37 18.96
N ILE A 280 -1.75 -14.16 19.22
CA ILE A 280 -1.97 -13.14 18.18
C ILE A 280 -0.63 -12.73 17.56
N GLN A 281 0.38 -12.46 18.39
CA GLN A 281 1.71 -12.08 17.92
C GLN A 281 2.37 -13.17 17.09
N LEU A 282 2.25 -14.45 17.51
CA LEU A 282 2.72 -15.61 16.76
C LEU A 282 2.09 -15.67 15.36
N LEU A 283 0.77 -15.56 15.27
CA LEU A 283 0.05 -15.62 14.01
C LEU A 283 0.43 -14.46 13.09
N MET A 284 0.56 -13.25 13.64
CA MET A 284 1.03 -12.09 12.88
C MET A 284 2.45 -12.28 12.34
N GLU A 285 3.34 -12.88 13.13
CA GLU A 285 4.69 -13.23 12.67
C GLU A 285 4.63 -14.23 11.50
N ILE A 286 3.79 -15.25 11.58
CA ILE A 286 3.53 -16.18 10.45
C ILE A 286 2.96 -15.42 9.24
N GLY A 287 2.08 -14.45 9.46
CA GLY A 287 1.46 -13.62 8.43
C GLY A 287 2.47 -12.84 7.57
N LYS A 288 3.60 -12.41 8.13
CA LYS A 288 4.66 -11.68 7.41
C LYS A 288 5.24 -12.48 6.24
N ILE A 289 5.21 -13.82 6.30
CA ILE A 289 5.69 -14.70 5.21
C ILE A 289 4.94 -14.49 3.90
N ARG A 290 3.68 -14.01 3.96
CA ARG A 290 2.84 -13.77 2.78
C ARG A 290 3.53 -12.88 1.73
N ILE A 291 4.15 -11.78 2.16
CA ILE A 291 4.78 -10.81 1.24
C ILE A 291 5.95 -11.47 0.50
N HIS A 292 6.73 -12.29 1.20
CA HIS A 292 7.87 -13.00 0.63
C HIS A 292 7.45 -14.17 -0.28
N LEU A 293 6.34 -14.85 0.03
CA LEU A 293 5.74 -15.85 -0.87
C LEU A 293 5.29 -15.20 -2.18
N ALA A 294 4.56 -14.08 -2.10
CA ALA A 294 4.08 -13.36 -3.28
C ALA A 294 5.23 -12.89 -4.17
N SER A 295 6.23 -12.21 -3.58
CA SER A 295 7.41 -11.72 -4.30
C SER A 295 8.23 -12.87 -4.90
N SER A 296 8.43 -13.97 -4.17
CA SER A 296 9.13 -15.15 -4.69
C SER A 296 8.39 -15.77 -5.86
N MET A 297 7.06 -15.89 -5.77
CA MET A 297 6.24 -16.48 -6.82
C MET A 297 6.23 -15.63 -8.08
N GLU A 298 6.15 -14.31 -7.95
CA GLU A 298 6.25 -13.38 -9.08
C GLU A 298 7.58 -13.55 -9.85
N LYS A 299 8.70 -13.63 -9.12
CA LYS A 299 10.03 -13.83 -9.71
C LYS A 299 10.18 -15.22 -10.36
N LEU A 300 9.68 -16.28 -9.72
CA LEU A 300 9.66 -17.62 -10.35
C LEU A 300 8.77 -17.65 -11.58
N TYR A 301 7.63 -16.97 -11.56
CA TYR A 301 6.70 -16.89 -12.68
C TYR A 301 7.33 -16.13 -13.86
N PHE A 302 8.04 -15.04 -13.60
CA PHE A 302 8.84 -14.33 -14.59
C PHE A 302 9.90 -15.26 -15.24
N ASN A 303 10.63 -16.02 -14.43
CA ASN A 303 11.62 -16.97 -14.92
C ASN A 303 10.99 -18.10 -15.75
N HIS A 304 9.88 -18.68 -15.27
CA HIS A 304 9.08 -19.67 -15.97
C HIS A 304 8.65 -19.18 -17.36
N ASN A 305 8.13 -17.96 -17.44
CA ASN A 305 7.72 -17.35 -18.70
C ASN A 305 8.91 -17.11 -19.64
N ASN A 306 10.06 -16.68 -19.12
CA ASN A 306 11.25 -16.50 -19.93
C ASN A 306 11.78 -17.82 -20.49
N LEU A 307 11.71 -18.91 -19.73
CA LEU A 307 12.09 -20.23 -20.23
C LEU A 307 11.15 -20.72 -21.34
N ARG A 308 9.86 -20.32 -21.29
CA ARG A 308 8.87 -20.55 -22.35
C ARG A 308 9.02 -19.63 -23.57
N LYS A 309 9.98 -18.68 -23.60
CA LYS A 309 10.22 -17.75 -24.71
C LYS A 309 11.17 -18.26 -25.80
N ALA A 310 11.51 -19.56 -25.81
CA ALA A 310 12.19 -20.17 -26.95
C ALA A 310 11.36 -20.14 -28.25
N ASP A 311 10.03 -19.91 -28.18
CA ASP A 311 9.16 -19.65 -29.34
C ASP A 311 8.19 -18.47 -29.12
N GLY A 312 8.41 -17.35 -29.81
CA GLY A 312 7.36 -16.39 -30.20
C GLY A 312 6.96 -15.22 -29.26
N ASN A 313 6.55 -14.13 -29.93
CA ASN A 313 6.32 -12.73 -29.52
C ASN A 313 5.69 -12.44 -28.13
N PHE A 314 6.21 -11.37 -27.51
CA PHE A 314 6.00 -10.90 -26.13
C PHE A 314 4.57 -10.40 -25.83
N ILE A 315 3.91 -9.76 -26.80
CA ILE A 315 2.63 -9.04 -26.60
C ILE A 315 1.42 -9.98 -26.57
N ILE A 316 1.40 -11.00 -27.43
CA ILE A 316 0.35 -12.05 -27.44
C ILE A 316 0.33 -12.82 -26.11
N LYS A 317 1.45 -12.86 -25.39
CA LYS A 317 1.60 -13.58 -24.11
C LYS A 317 1.19 -12.74 -22.89
N PHE A 318 1.26 -11.42 -22.92
CA PHE A 318 0.78 -10.55 -21.83
C PHE A 318 -0.75 -10.46 -21.81
N PHE A 319 -1.40 -10.39 -22.98
CA PHE A 319 -2.87 -10.45 -23.07
C PHE A 319 -3.41 -11.86 -22.78
N ARG A 320 -2.66 -12.91 -23.12
CA ARG A 320 -2.97 -14.29 -22.69
C ARG A 320 -2.74 -14.49 -21.19
N PHE A 321 -1.83 -13.74 -20.56
CA PHE A 321 -1.59 -13.71 -19.11
C PHE A 321 -2.78 -13.08 -18.35
N LEU A 322 -3.25 -11.90 -18.76
CA LEU A 322 -4.46 -11.27 -18.21
C LEU A 322 -5.73 -12.09 -18.48
N GLY A 323 -5.86 -12.67 -19.68
CA GLY A 323 -6.95 -13.57 -20.03
C GLY A 323 -6.92 -14.90 -19.27
N SER A 324 -5.74 -15.46 -18.97
CA SER A 324 -5.59 -16.72 -18.22
C SER A 324 -5.84 -16.56 -16.71
N GLN A 325 -5.69 -15.35 -16.19
CA GLN A 325 -6.02 -15.00 -14.81
C GLN A 325 -7.53 -14.82 -14.59
N LEU A 326 -8.30 -14.62 -15.66
CA LEU A 326 -9.77 -14.51 -15.63
C LEU A 326 -10.47 -15.75 -16.23
N PHE A 327 -9.80 -16.54 -17.08
CA PHE A 327 -10.32 -17.79 -17.65
C PHE A 327 -9.27 -18.90 -17.62
N ASN A 328 -9.63 -19.99 -16.93
CA ASN A 328 -8.84 -21.20 -16.68
C ASN A 328 -8.42 -21.93 -17.97
N THR A 329 -7.41 -21.43 -18.67
CA THR A 329 -6.79 -22.10 -19.83
C THR A 329 -5.54 -22.86 -19.36
N LYS A 330 -5.75 -24.13 -19.03
CA LYS A 330 -4.72 -25.06 -18.53
C LYS A 330 -3.71 -25.41 -19.63
N THR A 331 -2.60 -24.67 -19.73
CA THR A 331 -1.33 -25.29 -20.14
C THR A 331 -0.65 -25.78 -18.87
N LYS A 332 -0.31 -27.07 -18.79
CA LYS A 332 0.34 -27.66 -17.61
C LYS A 332 1.82 -27.84 -17.90
N THR A 333 2.66 -26.98 -17.33
CA THR A 333 4.11 -27.09 -17.44
C THR A 333 4.64 -27.91 -16.26
N VAL A 334 5.45 -28.93 -16.57
CA VAL A 334 6.01 -29.85 -15.58
C VAL A 334 7.51 -29.63 -15.46
N TYR A 335 8.01 -29.46 -14.23
CA TYR A 335 9.42 -29.33 -13.92
C TYR A 335 9.89 -30.45 -12.99
N ASN A 336 11.05 -31.02 -13.28
CA ASN A 336 11.71 -31.99 -12.41
C ASN A 336 12.78 -31.27 -11.60
N ILE A 337 12.45 -30.92 -10.35
CA ILE A 337 13.34 -30.15 -9.47
C ILE A 337 14.07 -31.05 -8.47
N SER A 338 15.27 -30.65 -8.08
CA SER A 338 16.00 -31.30 -6.98
C SER A 338 15.83 -30.52 -5.69
N ILE A 339 15.28 -31.16 -4.66
CA ILE A 339 15.07 -30.57 -3.34
C ILE A 339 16.16 -31.08 -2.38
N PRO A 340 16.84 -30.20 -1.63
CA PRO A 340 17.85 -30.61 -0.65
C PRO A 340 17.23 -31.47 0.46
N THR A 341 17.87 -32.61 0.75
CA THR A 341 17.53 -33.50 1.87
C THR A 341 18.61 -33.46 2.95
N LYS A 342 18.29 -33.93 4.16
CA LYS A 342 19.24 -34.01 5.27
C LYS A 342 20.44 -34.95 5.00
N SER A 343 20.34 -35.83 4.00
CA SER A 343 21.40 -36.79 3.61
C SER A 343 22.29 -36.31 2.46
N GLY A 344 22.17 -35.05 2.03
CA GLY A 344 23.04 -34.44 1.01
C GLY A 344 22.72 -34.85 -0.44
N LYS A 345 22.04 -35.98 -0.67
CA LYS A 345 21.51 -36.36 -1.99
C LYS A 345 20.15 -35.68 -2.22
N GLY A 346 20.07 -34.79 -3.20
CA GLY A 346 18.83 -34.10 -3.55
C GLY A 346 17.75 -35.09 -4.00
N LYS A 347 16.51 -34.93 -3.51
CA LYS A 347 15.36 -35.73 -3.94
C LYS A 347 14.75 -35.07 -5.18
N SER A 348 14.63 -35.82 -6.27
CA SER A 348 13.90 -35.36 -7.45
C SER A 348 12.39 -35.31 -7.15
N LEU A 349 11.75 -34.19 -7.50
CA LEU A 349 10.33 -33.97 -7.34
C LEU A 349 9.76 -33.38 -8.64
N GLU A 350 8.70 -33.99 -9.15
CA GLU A 350 7.92 -33.46 -10.26
C GLU A 350 6.97 -32.37 -9.74
N ILE A 351 7.03 -31.18 -10.33
CA ILE A 351 6.19 -30.02 -9.99
C ILE A 351 5.45 -29.56 -11.23
N HIS A 352 4.11 -29.57 -11.14
CA HIS A 352 3.27 -28.82 -12.07
C HIS A 352 3.26 -27.35 -11.66
N PHE A 353 3.85 -26.49 -12.48
CA PHE A 353 4.10 -25.10 -12.10
C PHE A 353 2.81 -24.31 -11.84
N GLU A 354 1.79 -24.49 -12.67
CA GLU A 354 0.51 -23.79 -12.53
C GLU A 354 -0.27 -24.26 -11.29
N LYS A 355 -0.24 -25.57 -10.98
CA LYS A 355 -0.83 -26.09 -9.74
C LYS A 355 -0.11 -25.54 -8.51
N PHE A 356 1.23 -25.50 -8.57
CA PHE A 356 2.03 -24.93 -7.51
C PHE A 356 1.73 -23.44 -7.30
N TYR A 357 1.59 -22.67 -8.38
CA TYR A 357 1.16 -21.28 -8.32
C TYR A 357 -0.19 -21.11 -7.58
N ASP A 358 -1.19 -21.92 -7.94
CA ASP A 358 -2.50 -21.91 -7.28
C ASP A 358 -2.41 -22.29 -5.80
N GLU A 359 -1.58 -23.27 -5.45
CA GLU A 359 -1.30 -23.66 -4.06
C GLU A 359 -0.68 -22.51 -3.26
N ILE A 360 0.27 -21.77 -3.85
CA ILE A 360 0.87 -20.60 -3.20
C ILE A 360 -0.16 -19.47 -3.06
N LYS A 361 -1.02 -19.23 -4.05
CA LYS A 361 -2.09 -18.22 -3.93
C LYS A 361 -3.11 -18.54 -2.86
N LYS A 362 -3.48 -19.81 -2.72
CA LYS A 362 -4.33 -20.25 -1.62
C LYS A 362 -3.67 -20.04 -0.26
N LEU A 363 -2.37 -20.33 -0.15
CA LEU A 363 -1.60 -20.08 1.07
C LEU A 363 -1.46 -18.58 1.38
N GLU A 364 -1.23 -17.74 0.37
CA GLU A 364 -1.21 -16.27 0.53
C GLU A 364 -2.56 -15.74 1.05
N PHE A 365 -3.67 -16.30 0.55
CA PHE A 365 -5.02 -15.94 0.99
C PHE A 365 -5.27 -16.36 2.45
N ASP A 366 -4.89 -17.58 2.83
CA ASP A 366 -4.99 -18.06 4.21
C ASP A 366 -4.21 -17.18 5.19
N LEU A 367 -3.04 -16.68 4.78
CA LEU A 367 -2.20 -15.79 5.59
C LEU A 367 -2.72 -14.35 5.68
N LEU A 368 -3.70 -13.95 4.87
CA LEU A 368 -4.26 -12.60 4.87
C LEU A 368 -4.96 -12.25 6.19
N ASN A 369 -5.52 -13.25 6.88
CA ASN A 369 -6.15 -13.08 8.18
C ASN A 369 -5.14 -12.72 9.27
N PHE A 370 -3.85 -12.99 9.04
CA PHE A 370 -2.77 -12.75 10.00
C PHE A 370 -1.89 -11.57 9.61
N ALA A 371 -2.29 -10.80 8.59
CA ALA A 371 -1.54 -9.62 8.18
C ALA A 371 -1.74 -8.43 9.14
N GLU A 372 -2.76 -8.48 10.00
CA GLU A 372 -3.19 -7.37 10.85
C GLU A 372 -3.66 -7.87 12.20
N GLU A 373 -3.42 -7.09 13.26
CA GLU A 373 -3.77 -7.46 14.63
C GLU A 373 -5.28 -7.67 14.79
N ASP A 374 -6.11 -6.71 14.37
CA ASP A 374 -7.58 -6.80 14.50
C ASP A 374 -8.16 -8.06 13.84
N LYS A 375 -7.66 -8.41 12.64
CA LYS A 375 -8.10 -9.61 11.91
C LYS A 375 -7.61 -10.88 12.59
N THR A 376 -6.39 -10.85 13.12
CA THR A 376 -5.82 -11.97 13.85
C THR A 376 -6.60 -12.21 15.14
N THR A 377 -6.90 -11.15 15.88
CA THR A 377 -7.73 -11.18 17.10
C THR A 377 -9.12 -11.73 16.79
N PHE A 378 -9.77 -11.25 15.74
CA PHE A 378 -11.07 -11.76 15.29
C PHE A 378 -10.99 -13.25 14.91
N TYR A 379 -9.96 -13.63 14.15
CA TYR A 379 -9.77 -15.01 13.71
C TYR A 379 -9.51 -15.96 14.91
N VAL A 380 -8.65 -15.55 15.84
CA VAL A 380 -8.35 -16.31 17.07
C VAL A 380 -9.59 -16.48 17.92
N ARG A 381 -10.40 -15.43 18.06
CA ARG A 381 -11.66 -15.50 18.82
C ARG A 381 -12.64 -16.49 18.22
N ASP A 382 -12.83 -16.44 16.90
CA ASP A 382 -13.83 -17.24 16.20
C ASP A 382 -13.38 -18.70 15.96
N ASN A 383 -12.06 -18.98 16.02
CA ASN A 383 -11.47 -20.30 15.73
C ASN A 383 -10.68 -20.88 16.91
N LYS A 384 -10.97 -20.46 18.15
CA LYS A 384 -10.18 -20.77 19.34
C LYS A 384 -9.91 -22.27 19.54
N SER A 385 -10.87 -23.14 19.23
CA SER A 385 -10.75 -24.59 19.41
C SER A 385 -9.87 -25.30 18.37
N GLU A 386 -9.62 -24.66 17.21
CA GLU A 386 -8.88 -25.27 16.10
C GLU A 386 -7.57 -24.54 15.77
N ILE A 387 -7.25 -23.47 16.50
CA ILE A 387 -6.17 -22.55 16.16
C ILE A 387 -4.79 -23.23 16.16
N ASN A 388 -4.53 -24.12 17.10
CA ASN A 388 -3.28 -24.87 17.20
C ASN A 388 -3.08 -25.79 15.98
N LYS A 389 -4.13 -26.55 15.63
CA LYS A 389 -4.15 -27.39 14.42
C LYS A 389 -3.93 -26.55 13.15
N LYS A 390 -4.50 -25.34 13.08
CA LYS A 390 -4.28 -24.43 11.96
C LYS A 390 -2.82 -23.96 11.88
N ILE A 391 -2.20 -23.61 13.01
CA ILE A 391 -0.79 -23.20 13.09
C ILE A 391 0.12 -24.34 12.62
N ASP A 392 -0.11 -25.57 13.08
CA ASP A 392 0.65 -26.75 12.65
C ASP A 392 0.59 -26.96 11.13
N ILE A 393 -0.62 -26.85 10.56
CA ILE A 393 -0.84 -26.97 9.12
C ILE A 393 -0.10 -25.87 8.36
N LEU A 394 -0.18 -24.61 8.84
CA LEU A 394 0.49 -23.47 8.22
C LEU A 394 2.01 -23.62 8.26
N ILE A 395 2.57 -23.93 9.43
CA ILE A 395 4.03 -24.10 9.59
C ILE A 395 4.54 -25.23 8.69
N THR A 396 3.84 -26.36 8.68
CA THR A 396 4.20 -27.52 7.85
C THR A 396 4.10 -27.19 6.36
N SER A 397 3.02 -26.54 5.94
CA SER A 397 2.81 -26.11 4.56
C SER A 397 3.90 -25.14 4.12
N ILE A 398 4.16 -24.08 4.88
CA ILE A 398 5.19 -23.09 4.56
C ILE A 398 6.58 -23.74 4.46
N LYS A 399 6.96 -24.60 5.41
CA LYS A 399 8.25 -25.33 5.36
C LYS A 399 8.37 -26.20 4.11
N LYS A 400 7.27 -26.83 3.67
CA LYS A 400 7.22 -27.59 2.41
C LYS A 400 7.40 -26.65 1.22
N GLN A 401 6.68 -25.53 1.16
CA GLN A 401 6.74 -24.60 0.03
C GLN A 401 8.12 -23.95 -0.10
N ILE A 402 8.77 -23.55 1.00
CA ILE A 402 10.14 -23.02 0.99
C ILE A 402 11.13 -24.00 0.31
N LYS A 403 10.98 -25.31 0.57
CA LYS A 403 11.82 -26.33 -0.08
C LYS A 403 11.59 -26.39 -1.59
N ILE A 404 10.34 -26.26 -2.03
CA ILE A 404 9.99 -26.24 -3.46
C ILE A 404 10.49 -24.94 -4.12
N PHE A 405 10.37 -23.78 -3.46
CA PHE A 405 10.95 -22.51 -3.92
C PHE A 405 12.45 -22.61 -4.14
N VAL A 406 13.20 -23.22 -3.22
CA VAL A 406 14.65 -23.47 -3.39
C VAL A 406 14.92 -24.33 -4.62
N GLY A 407 14.18 -25.43 -4.79
CA GLY A 407 14.35 -26.34 -5.93
C GLY A 407 14.03 -25.68 -7.27
N LEU A 408 12.93 -24.91 -7.35
CA LEU A 408 12.53 -24.17 -8.55
C LEU A 408 13.49 -23.03 -8.87
N ASP A 409 13.98 -22.27 -7.88
CA ASP A 409 14.96 -21.20 -8.10
C ASP A 409 16.26 -21.76 -8.70
N ASN A 410 16.75 -22.87 -8.15
CA ASN A 410 17.95 -23.53 -8.65
C ASN A 410 17.74 -24.08 -10.08
N TYR A 411 16.63 -24.78 -10.31
CA TYR A 411 16.29 -25.34 -11.62
C TYR A 411 16.15 -24.26 -12.68
N LEU A 412 15.31 -23.24 -12.45
CA LEU A 412 15.05 -22.19 -13.42
C LEU A 412 16.28 -21.35 -13.70
N LYS A 413 17.14 -21.08 -12.71
CA LYS A 413 18.42 -20.41 -12.92
C LYS A 413 19.36 -21.23 -13.81
N PHE A 414 19.42 -22.54 -13.58
CA PHE A 414 20.26 -23.44 -14.37
C PHE A 414 19.78 -23.49 -15.83
N GLU A 415 18.49 -23.72 -16.05
CA GLU A 415 17.89 -23.78 -17.39
C GLU A 415 18.01 -22.44 -18.13
N LEU A 416 17.68 -21.32 -17.49
CA LEU A 416 17.81 -20.00 -18.11
C LEU A 416 19.26 -19.66 -18.45
N LYS A 417 20.22 -20.04 -17.59
CA LYS A 417 21.65 -19.87 -17.87
C LYS A 417 22.07 -20.68 -19.11
N ASN A 418 21.60 -21.92 -19.24
CA ASN A 418 21.86 -22.76 -20.42
C ASN A 418 21.24 -22.18 -21.69
N SER A 419 20.11 -21.46 -21.56
CA SER A 419 19.48 -20.71 -22.66
C SER A 419 20.03 -19.27 -22.83
N HIS A 420 21.14 -18.89 -22.17
CA HIS A 420 21.72 -17.54 -22.19
C HIS A 420 20.78 -16.39 -21.75
N LEU A 421 19.76 -16.70 -20.96
CA LEU A 421 18.80 -15.74 -20.39
C LEU A 421 19.14 -15.40 -18.93
N LYS A 422 18.88 -14.15 -18.53
CA LYS A 422 19.04 -13.72 -17.13
C LYS A 422 17.87 -14.19 -16.27
N ALA A 423 18.18 -14.80 -15.13
CA ALA A 423 17.20 -15.23 -14.13
C ALA A 423 17.07 -14.22 -12.99
N LYS A 424 15.84 -13.97 -12.53
CA LYS A 424 15.58 -13.26 -11.26
C LYS A 424 15.73 -14.24 -10.10
N GLY A 425 16.63 -13.97 -9.16
CA GLY A 425 16.83 -14.84 -8.00
C GLY A 425 15.90 -14.51 -6.83
N ILE A 426 15.54 -15.55 -6.06
CA ILE A 426 14.68 -15.42 -4.86
C ILE A 426 15.38 -15.79 -3.54
N LYS A 427 16.72 -15.81 -3.54
CA LYS A 427 17.53 -16.20 -2.37
C LYS A 427 17.31 -15.28 -1.15
N PRO A 428 17.22 -13.94 -1.29
CA PRO A 428 16.92 -13.06 -0.17
C PRO A 428 15.58 -13.39 0.49
N GLU A 429 14.53 -13.58 -0.31
CA GLU A 429 13.18 -13.90 0.16
C GLU A 429 13.13 -15.25 0.85
N ILE A 430 13.79 -16.27 0.28
CA ILE A 430 13.92 -17.59 0.92
C ILE A 430 14.62 -17.48 2.28
N THR A 431 15.63 -16.62 2.39
CA THR A 431 16.37 -16.42 3.64
C THR A 431 15.47 -15.79 4.70
N VAL A 432 14.74 -14.74 4.34
CA VAL A 432 13.78 -14.09 5.25
C VAL A 432 12.65 -15.04 5.65
N MET A 433 12.06 -15.78 4.70
CA MET A 433 11.03 -16.78 5.01
C MET A 433 11.52 -17.85 5.98
N LYS A 434 12.78 -18.31 5.84
CA LYS A 434 13.40 -19.26 6.77
C LYS A 434 13.60 -18.66 8.17
N THR A 435 13.98 -17.39 8.26
CA THR A 435 14.12 -16.70 9.55
C THR A 435 12.79 -16.58 10.26
N ILE A 436 11.77 -16.07 9.56
CA ILE A 436 10.42 -15.89 10.12
C ILE A 436 9.85 -17.25 10.55
N ILE A 437 9.91 -18.28 9.69
CA ILE A 437 9.32 -19.59 10.05
C ILE A 437 10.03 -20.27 11.23
N ASN A 438 11.34 -20.05 11.39
CA ASN A 438 12.09 -20.56 12.54
C ASN A 438 11.69 -19.81 13.82
N SER A 439 11.60 -18.47 13.75
CA SER A 439 11.11 -17.62 14.84
C SER A 439 9.69 -18.02 15.26
N SER A 440 8.75 -18.11 14.33
CA SER A 440 7.38 -18.54 14.59
C SER A 440 7.30 -19.97 15.14
N THR A 441 8.19 -20.88 14.72
CA THR A 441 8.23 -22.24 15.30
C THR A 441 8.69 -22.20 16.76
N ALA A 442 9.62 -21.31 17.13
CA ALA A 442 10.07 -21.14 18.51
C ALA A 442 8.96 -20.54 19.38
N MET A 443 8.38 -19.42 18.94
CA MET A 443 7.24 -18.78 19.60
C MET A 443 6.05 -19.72 19.79
N TYR A 444 5.79 -20.60 18.82
CA TYR A 444 4.71 -21.58 18.93
C TYR A 444 4.99 -22.66 19.99
N ARG A 445 6.24 -23.08 20.13
CA ARG A 445 6.63 -24.02 21.20
C ARG A 445 6.49 -23.38 22.57
N GLU A 446 6.99 -22.16 22.73
CA GLU A 446 6.85 -21.39 23.96
C GLU A 446 5.37 -21.21 24.34
N TYR A 447 4.52 -20.89 23.37
CA TYR A 447 3.07 -20.81 23.57
C TYR A 447 2.46 -22.15 24.02
N LEU A 448 2.85 -23.28 23.40
CA LEU A 448 2.34 -24.59 23.82
C LEU A 448 2.81 -24.95 25.23
N ASP A 449 4.07 -24.68 25.58
CA ASP A 449 4.60 -24.90 26.93
C ASP A 449 3.86 -24.05 27.99
N GLU A 450 3.48 -22.81 27.65
CA GLU A 450 2.69 -21.91 28.51
C GLU A 450 1.22 -22.36 28.68
N VAL A 451 0.66 -23.05 27.69
CA VAL A 451 -0.73 -23.53 27.69
C VAL A 451 -0.85 -24.90 28.35
N ASP A 452 0.12 -25.80 28.13
CA ASP A 452 0.16 -27.16 28.69
C ASP A 452 0.73 -27.19 30.14
N GLY A 453 1.47 -26.14 30.54
CA GLY A 453 1.96 -25.95 31.91
C GLY A 453 0.93 -25.40 32.90
N LYS A 454 -0.33 -25.21 32.48
CA LYS A 454 -1.50 -24.85 33.30
C LYS A 454 -2.47 -26.01 33.34
#